data_AF-A0A8S3IN90-F1
#
_entry.id   AF-A0A8S3IN90-F1
#
_cell.length_a   1.000
_cell.length_b   1.000
_cell.length_c   1.000
_cell.angle_alpha   90.00
_cell.angle_beta   90.00
_cell.angle_gamma   90.00
#
_symmetry.space_group_name_H-M   'P 1'
#
loop_
_entity.id
_entity.type
_entity.pdbx_description
1 polymer ?
#
loop_
_entity_poly.entity_id
_entity_poly.type
_entity_poly.pdbx_seq_one_letter_code
_entity_poly.pdbx_strand_id
1 'polypeptide(L)'
;ALTVMFEIMKTYGETYSQNWWTELFNVVFRIFDNMKLPDTQIEKIEWMTTTCNHALYAIVDVFTQFYDEIPPRLIDNLYCQLKWCVNQDNEILAKSGTNCFENFVITCGHRFTPHIWERTCACILEIFRSTLPEM
;
A
#
# COMPACT_ATOMS: atom_id res chain seq x y z
N ALA A 1 14.21 -9.04 7.82
CA ALA A 1 14.65 -8.57 6.50
C ALA A 1 13.83 -7.39 6.00
N LEU A 2 12.49 -7.50 5.92
CA LEU A 2 11.62 -6.38 5.49
C LEU A 2 11.78 -5.11 6.34
N THR A 3 11.81 -5.24 7.66
CA THR A 3 12.00 -4.08 8.57
C THR A 3 13.28 -3.31 8.26
N VAL A 4 14.41 -4.00 8.12
CA VAL A 4 15.71 -3.40 7.79
C VAL A 4 15.69 -2.74 6.42
N MET A 5 15.03 -3.35 5.42
CA MET A 5 14.88 -2.75 4.09
C MET A 5 14.12 -1.42 4.16
N PHE A 6 12.96 -1.38 4.86
CA PHE A 6 12.20 -0.15 5.03
C PHE A 6 12.92 0.88 5.90
N GLU A 7 13.70 0.46 6.89
CA GLU A 7 14.57 1.36 7.66
C GLU A 7 15.62 2.01 6.77
N ILE A 8 16.30 1.24 5.91
CA ILE A 8 17.26 1.79 4.93
C ILE A 8 16.58 2.80 4.00
N MET A 9 15.38 2.48 3.51
CA MET A 9 14.59 3.41 2.67
C MET A 9 14.26 4.69 3.44
N LYS A 10 13.87 4.59 4.71
CA LYS A 10 13.55 5.76 5.55
C LYS A 10 14.76 6.60 5.94
N THR A 11 15.93 5.97 6.11
CA THR A 11 17.16 6.66 6.50
C THR A 11 17.84 7.34 5.31
N TYR A 12 17.82 6.73 4.12
CA TYR A 12 18.59 7.20 2.97
C TYR A 12 17.72 7.64 1.78
N GLY A 13 16.39 7.61 1.91
CA GLY A 13 15.46 7.89 0.81
C GLY A 13 15.61 9.25 0.16
N GLU A 14 16.04 10.28 0.90
CA GLU A 14 16.32 11.62 0.36
C GLU A 14 17.43 11.61 -0.70
N THR A 15 18.32 10.61 -0.67
CA THR A 15 19.42 10.46 -1.62
C THR A 15 19.01 9.71 -2.89
N TYR A 16 17.80 9.15 -2.93
CA TYR A 16 17.35 8.30 -4.02
C TYR A 16 16.84 9.13 -5.19
N SER A 17 17.25 8.75 -6.40
CA SER A 17 16.63 9.27 -7.61
C SER A 17 15.22 8.68 -7.81
N GLN A 18 14.38 9.35 -8.60
CA GLN A 18 13.06 8.84 -8.98
C GLN A 18 13.07 7.43 -9.60
N ASN A 19 14.12 7.07 -10.35
CA ASN A 19 14.25 5.72 -10.93
C ASN A 19 14.48 4.67 -9.85
N TRP A 20 15.28 4.98 -8.83
CA TRP A 20 15.53 4.10 -7.69
C TRP A 20 14.23 3.81 -6.93
N TRP A 21 13.40 4.83 -6.67
CA TRP A 21 12.07 4.61 -6.08
C TRP A 21 11.22 3.64 -6.89
N THR A 22 11.24 3.77 -8.22
CA THR A 22 10.48 2.89 -9.12
C THR A 22 10.97 1.46 -9.06
N GLU A 23 12.28 1.24 -9.14
CA GLU A 23 12.88 -0.09 -9.07
C GLU A 23 12.63 -0.75 -7.71
N LEU A 24 12.80 -0.01 -6.62
CA LEU A 24 12.52 -0.50 -5.26
C LEU A 24 11.06 -0.92 -5.13
N PHE A 25 10.11 -0.05 -5.48
CA PHE A 25 8.69 -0.36 -5.34
C PHE A 25 8.22 -1.46 -6.29
N ASN A 26 8.83 -1.62 -7.46
CA ASN A 26 8.59 -2.77 -8.34
C ASN A 26 8.95 -4.11 -7.70
N VAL A 27 9.87 -4.13 -6.74
CA VAL A 27 10.20 -5.33 -5.94
C VAL A 27 9.29 -5.43 -4.72
N VAL A 28 9.10 -4.32 -4.00
CA VAL A 28 8.31 -4.28 -2.76
C VAL A 28 6.84 -4.64 -2.99
N PHE A 29 6.22 -4.15 -4.07
CA PHE A 29 4.83 -4.48 -4.35
C PHE A 29 4.60 -5.97 -4.67
N ARG A 30 5.64 -6.72 -5.06
CA ARG A 30 5.55 -8.18 -5.26
C ARG A 30 5.38 -8.98 -3.97
N ILE A 31 5.31 -8.32 -2.82
CA ILE A 31 4.90 -8.92 -1.55
C ILE A 31 3.41 -9.29 -1.58
N PHE A 32 2.60 -8.53 -2.32
CA PHE A 32 1.15 -8.73 -2.45
C PHE A 32 0.75 -9.56 -3.68
N ASP A 33 1.71 -10.06 -4.46
CA ASP A 33 1.42 -10.89 -5.63
C ASP A 33 0.72 -12.20 -5.21
N ASN A 34 -0.51 -12.41 -5.71
CA ASN A 34 -1.35 -13.58 -5.43
C ASN A 34 -0.66 -14.93 -5.75
N MET A 35 0.31 -14.95 -6.67
CA MET A 35 1.06 -16.15 -7.06
C MET A 35 2.00 -16.69 -5.97
N LYS A 36 2.14 -15.98 -4.84
CA LYS A 36 2.96 -16.38 -3.69
C LYS A 36 2.13 -16.72 -2.45
N LEU A 37 0.81 -16.79 -2.57
CA LEU A 37 -0.02 -17.17 -1.44
C LEU A 37 0.28 -18.63 -1.06
N PRO A 38 0.50 -18.92 0.24
CA PRO A 38 0.69 -20.28 0.70
C PRO A 38 -0.45 -21.20 0.27
N ASP A 39 -0.13 -22.48 0.00
CA ASP A 39 -1.11 -23.46 -0.48
C ASP A 39 -2.18 -23.78 0.58
N THR A 40 -1.87 -23.61 1.87
CA THR A 40 -2.82 -23.86 2.96
C THR A 40 -3.52 -22.58 3.40
N GLN A 41 -4.80 -22.70 3.76
CA GLN A 41 -5.60 -21.57 4.23
C GLN A 41 -5.04 -20.95 5.52
N ILE A 42 -4.44 -21.76 6.41
CA ILE A 42 -3.86 -21.29 7.67
C ILE A 42 -2.63 -20.43 7.43
N GLU A 43 -1.67 -20.92 6.63
CA GLU A 43 -0.47 -20.16 6.29
C GLU A 43 -0.81 -18.89 5.50
N LYS A 44 -1.85 -18.95 4.65
CA LYS A 44 -2.36 -17.77 3.93
C LYS A 44 -2.88 -16.70 4.89
N ILE A 45 -3.67 -17.09 5.90
CA ILE A 45 -4.17 -16.16 6.94
C ILE A 45 -3.00 -15.58 7.73
N GLU A 46 -2.05 -16.42 8.16
CA GLU A 46 -0.87 -15.97 8.91
C GLU A 46 -0.02 -14.99 8.09
N TRP A 47 0.24 -15.30 6.83
CA TRP A 47 0.97 -14.44 5.90
C TRP A 47 0.29 -13.07 5.73
N MET A 48 -1.04 -13.06 5.57
CA MET A 48 -1.83 -11.83 5.44
C MET A 48 -1.76 -10.97 6.71
N THR A 49 -1.97 -11.59 7.87
CA THR A 49 -2.03 -10.88 9.17
C THR A 49 -0.66 -10.39 9.65
N THR A 50 0.43 -11.06 9.26
CA THR A 50 1.79 -10.70 9.68
C THR A 50 2.55 -9.97 8.59
N THR A 51 2.86 -10.66 7.48
CA THR A 51 3.79 -10.18 6.46
C THR A 51 3.17 -9.09 5.59
N CYS A 52 1.99 -9.33 5.01
CA CYS A 52 1.29 -8.32 4.21
C CYS A 52 0.93 -7.10 5.07
N ASN A 53 0.41 -7.33 6.27
CA ASN A 53 0.05 -6.27 7.20
C ASN A 53 1.26 -5.39 7.54
N HIS A 54 2.41 -5.99 7.90
CA HIS A 54 3.63 -5.23 8.20
C HIS A 54 4.14 -4.44 6.98
N ALA A 55 4.18 -5.08 5.81
CA ALA A 55 4.62 -4.44 4.59
C ALA A 55 3.71 -3.26 4.20
N LEU A 56 2.40 -3.40 4.37
CA LEU A 56 1.43 -2.36 4.04
C LEU A 56 1.68 -1.07 4.83
N TYR A 57 1.80 -1.17 6.15
CA TYR A 57 2.10 -0.01 6.99
C TYR A 57 3.44 0.62 6.62
N ALA A 58 4.48 -0.21 6.44
CA ALA A 58 5.81 0.29 6.13
C ALA A 58 5.89 0.99 4.76
N ILE A 59 5.15 0.49 3.77
CA ILE A 59 5.01 1.15 2.45
C ILE A 59 4.32 2.50 2.62
N VAL A 60 3.18 2.53 3.31
CA VAL A 60 2.42 3.77 3.51
C VAL A 60 3.26 4.81 4.25
N ASP A 61 3.99 4.41 5.29
CA ASP A 61 4.95 5.27 5.98
C ASP A 61 5.95 5.92 5.01
N VAL A 62 6.61 5.11 4.17
CA VAL A 62 7.57 5.63 3.17
C VAL A 62 6.88 6.56 2.17
N PHE A 63 5.69 6.21 1.68
CA PHE A 63 4.91 7.07 0.79
C PHE A 63 4.52 8.39 1.44
N THR A 64 4.20 8.39 2.74
CA THR A 64 3.88 9.62 3.46
C THR A 64 5.08 10.50 3.71
N GLN A 65 6.24 9.89 3.98
CA GLN A 65 7.49 10.59 4.26
C GLN A 65 8.09 11.20 2.98
N PHE A 66 8.09 10.46 1.87
CA PHE A 66 8.76 10.85 0.62
C PHE A 66 7.79 11.14 -0.52
N TYR A 67 6.63 11.73 -0.20
CA TYR A 67 5.57 11.96 -1.18
C TYR A 67 6.05 12.75 -2.40
N ASP A 68 6.90 13.76 -2.19
CA ASP A 68 7.35 14.67 -3.26
C ASP A 68 8.50 14.06 -4.09
N GLU A 69 9.25 13.13 -3.53
CA GLU A 69 10.36 12.43 -4.18
C GLU A 69 9.90 11.19 -4.96
N ILE A 70 8.81 10.57 -4.51
CA ILE A 70 8.23 9.37 -5.13
C ILE A 70 7.52 9.74 -6.43
N PRO A 71 7.82 9.09 -7.55
CA PRO A 71 7.12 9.30 -8.80
C PRO A 71 5.59 9.17 -8.66
N PRO A 72 4.79 10.16 -9.11
CA PRO A 72 3.33 10.14 -8.93
C PRO A 72 2.64 8.88 -9.49
N ARG A 73 3.20 8.27 -10.54
CA ARG A 73 2.71 7.00 -11.11
C ARG A 73 2.66 5.84 -10.10
N LEU A 74 3.52 5.84 -9.07
CA LEU A 74 3.59 4.78 -8.07
C LEU A 74 2.44 4.87 -7.05
N ILE A 75 1.76 6.00 -6.96
CA ILE A 75 0.57 6.17 -6.13
C ILE A 75 -0.53 5.20 -6.60
N ASP A 76 -0.58 4.93 -7.90
CA ASP A 76 -1.55 4.03 -8.52
C ASP A 76 -1.32 2.59 -8.09
N ASN A 77 -0.04 2.22 -8.04
CA ASN A 77 0.37 0.92 -7.54
C ASN A 77 0.05 0.79 -6.05
N LEU A 78 0.25 1.84 -5.26
CA LEU A 78 -0.16 1.89 -3.85
C LEU A 78 -1.68 1.69 -3.71
N TYR A 79 -2.50 2.40 -4.49
CA TYR A 79 -3.96 2.24 -4.50
C TYR A 79 -4.38 0.82 -4.86
N CYS A 80 -3.70 0.18 -5.82
CA CYS A 80 -3.95 -1.22 -6.15
C CYS A 80 -3.68 -2.14 -4.95
N GLN A 81 -2.60 -1.91 -4.20
CA GLN A 81 -2.30 -2.71 -3.00
C GLN A 81 -3.29 -2.45 -1.87
N LEU A 82 -3.66 -1.19 -1.63
CA LEU A 82 -4.67 -0.84 -0.62
C LEU A 82 -6.00 -1.50 -0.93
N LYS A 83 -6.46 -1.42 -2.19
CA LYS A 83 -7.69 -2.08 -2.64
C LYS A 83 -7.59 -3.59 -2.49
N TRP A 84 -6.45 -4.20 -2.85
CA TRP A 84 -6.23 -5.63 -2.64
C TRP A 84 -6.36 -6.00 -1.17
N CYS A 85 -5.70 -5.27 -0.26
CA CYS A 85 -5.76 -5.51 1.18
C CYS A 85 -7.18 -5.40 1.74
N VAL A 86 -7.95 -4.38 1.34
CA VAL A 86 -9.33 -4.19 1.81
C VAL A 86 -10.28 -5.28 1.31
N ASN A 87 -10.03 -5.83 0.13
CA ASN A 87 -10.87 -6.88 -0.45
C ASN A 87 -10.49 -8.31 -0.02
N GLN A 88 -9.59 -8.47 0.96
CA GLN A 88 -9.31 -9.80 1.52
C GLN A 88 -10.35 -10.19 2.56
N ASP A 89 -10.69 -11.49 2.63
CA ASP A 89 -11.56 -12.06 3.69
C ASP A 89 -10.94 -11.93 5.11
N ASN A 90 -9.65 -11.61 5.18
CA ASN A 90 -8.95 -11.38 6.44
C ASN A 90 -9.31 -10.00 7.00
N GLU A 91 -10.22 -9.97 7.99
CA GLU A 91 -10.70 -8.72 8.61
C GLU A 91 -9.57 -7.82 9.14
N ILE A 92 -8.49 -8.40 9.67
CA ILE A 92 -7.36 -7.63 10.19
C ILE A 92 -6.67 -6.88 9.05
N LEU A 93 -6.37 -7.58 7.96
CA LEU A 93 -5.72 -6.97 6.81
C LEU A 93 -6.63 -5.95 6.13
N ALA A 94 -7.93 -6.24 6.03
CA ALA A 94 -8.90 -5.30 5.44
C ALA A 94 -9.02 -4.00 6.26
N LYS A 95 -9.06 -4.12 7.59
CA LYS A 95 -9.06 -2.98 8.51
C LYS A 95 -7.76 -2.19 8.40
N SER A 96 -6.61 -2.86 8.34
CA SER A 96 -5.32 -2.19 8.14
C SER A 96 -5.23 -1.49 6.80
N GLY A 97 -5.78 -2.08 5.73
CA GLY A 97 -5.94 -1.46 4.41
C GLY A 97 -6.65 -0.11 4.49
N THR A 98 -7.80 -0.10 5.15
CA THR A 98 -8.62 1.09 5.34
C THR A 98 -7.88 2.16 6.15
N ASN A 99 -7.31 1.77 7.29
CA ASN A 99 -6.56 2.68 8.18
C ASN A 99 -5.33 3.28 7.48
N CYS A 100 -4.59 2.47 6.71
CA CYS A 100 -3.45 2.94 5.94
C CYS A 100 -3.86 3.95 4.87
N PHE A 101 -4.97 3.70 4.17
CA PHE A 101 -5.48 4.63 3.17
C PHE A 101 -5.90 5.96 3.82
N GLU A 102 -6.67 5.90 4.91
CA GLU A 102 -7.06 7.08 5.68
C GLU A 102 -5.82 7.89 6.12
N ASN A 103 -4.83 7.22 6.73
CA ASN A 103 -3.60 7.88 7.17
C ASN A 103 -2.84 8.53 6.01
N PHE A 104 -2.75 7.87 4.85
CA PHE A 104 -2.11 8.44 3.67
C PHE A 104 -2.80 9.72 3.20
N VAL A 105 -4.14 9.71 3.14
CA VAL A 105 -4.94 10.87 2.71
C VAL A 105 -4.88 12.01 3.73
N ILE A 106 -4.96 11.71 5.03
CA ILE A 106 -4.85 12.72 6.09
C ILE A 106 -3.45 13.38 6.05
N THR A 107 -2.40 12.58 5.89
CA THR A 107 -1.02 13.07 5.95
C THR A 107 -0.60 13.80 4.67
N CYS A 108 -1.00 13.30 3.50
CA CYS A 108 -0.51 13.81 2.21
C CYS A 108 -1.56 14.60 1.42
N GLY A 109 -2.83 14.59 1.82
CA GLY A 109 -3.93 15.15 1.02
C GLY A 109 -3.78 16.64 0.72
N HIS A 110 -3.11 17.40 1.59
CA HIS A 110 -2.79 18.80 1.34
C HIS A 110 -1.78 19.02 0.19
N ARG A 111 -0.99 18.00 -0.16
CA ARG A 111 -0.02 18.00 -1.28
C ARG A 111 -0.60 17.41 -2.57
N PHE A 112 -1.79 16.82 -2.52
CA PHE A 112 -2.38 16.18 -3.68
C PHE A 112 -2.76 17.22 -4.73
N THR A 113 -2.35 16.95 -5.98
CA THR A 113 -2.88 17.67 -7.14
C THR A 113 -4.34 17.27 -7.39
N PRO A 114 -5.12 18.08 -8.15
CA PRO A 114 -6.49 17.72 -8.51
C PRO A 114 -6.59 16.34 -9.16
N HIS A 115 -5.60 15.96 -9.97
CA HIS A 115 -5.54 14.64 -10.59
C HIS A 115 -5.35 13.51 -9.57
N ILE A 116 -4.46 13.67 -8.59
CA ILE A 116 -4.30 12.66 -7.53
C ILE A 116 -5.55 12.57 -6.65
N TRP A 117 -6.21 13.69 -6.38
CA TRP A 117 -7.49 13.70 -5.67
C TRP A 117 -8.59 12.94 -6.40
N GLU A 118 -8.75 13.15 -7.71
CA GLU A 118 -9.72 12.42 -8.53
C GLU A 118 -9.52 10.91 -8.42
N ARG A 119 -8.27 10.47 -8.52
CA ARG A 119 -7.88 9.05 -8.40
C ARG A 119 -8.07 8.50 -7.00
N THR A 120 -7.78 9.30 -5.98
CA THR A 120 -8.02 8.97 -4.57
C THR A 120 -9.51 8.68 -4.36
N CYS A 121 -10.38 9.61 -4.80
CA CYS A 121 -11.83 9.48 -4.69
C CYS A 121 -12.35 8.28 -5.47
N ALA A 122 -11.83 8.04 -6.68
CA ALA A 122 -12.19 6.86 -7.48
C ALA A 122 -11.82 5.55 -6.76
N CYS A 123 -10.62 5.47 -6.18
CA CYS A 123 -10.18 4.31 -5.41
C CYS A 123 -11.06 4.06 -4.18
N ILE A 124 -11.39 5.12 -3.41
CA ILE A 124 -12.30 5.02 -2.26
C ILE A 124 -13.68 4.51 -2.70
N LEU A 125 -14.22 5.05 -3.80
CA LEU A 125 -15.50 4.63 -4.34
C LEU A 125 -15.50 3.16 -4.77
N GLU A 126 -14.41 2.69 -5.39
CA GLU A 126 -14.24 1.29 -5.76
C GLU A 126 -14.18 0.36 -4.54
N ILE A 127 -13.39 0.72 -3.53
CA ILE A 127 -13.30 -0.03 -2.27
C ILE A 127 -14.66 -0.09 -1.56
N PHE A 128 -15.38 1.04 -1.54
CA PHE A 128 -16.72 1.08 -0.96
C PHE A 128 -17.67 0.16 -1.71
N ARG A 129 -17.65 0.19 -3.05
CA ARG A 129 -18.51 -0.67 -3.87
C ARG A 129 -18.20 -2.16 -3.73
N SER A 130 -16.92 -2.54 -3.57
CA SER A 130 -16.53 -3.94 -3.41
C SER A 130 -16.80 -4.51 -2.01
N THR A 131 -17.06 -3.65 -1.02
CA THR A 131 -17.39 -4.08 0.35
C THR A 131 -18.88 -4.03 0.66
N LEU A 132 -19.72 -3.56 -0.28
CA LEU A 132 -21.17 -3.66 -0.16
C LEU A 132 -21.59 -5.14 -0.25
N PRO A 133 -22.50 -5.61 0.62
CA PRO A 133 -23.06 -6.95 0.49
C PRO A 133 -23.79 -7.07 -0.85
N GLU A 134 -23.51 -8.12 -1.62
CA GLU A 134 -24.31 -8.45 -2.80
C GLU A 134 -25.76 -8.71 -2.35
N MET A 135 -26.72 -8.03 -2.99
CA MET A 135 -28.15 -8.19 -2.76
C MET A 135 -28.68 -9.52 -3.29
#